data_AF-A0AAU6WT24-F1
#
_entry.id   AF-A0AAU6WT24-F1
#
_cell.length_a   1.000
_cell.length_b   1.000
_cell.length_c   1.000
_cell.angle_alpha   90.00
_cell.angle_beta   90.00
_cell.angle_gamma   90.00
#
_symmetry.space_group_name_H-M   'P 1'
#
loop_
_entity.id
_entity.type
_entity.pdbx_description
1 polymer ?
#
loop_
_entity_poly.entity_id
_entity_poly.type
_entity_poly.pdbx_seq_one_letter_code
_entity_poly.pdbx_strand_id
1 'polypeptide(L)'
;MINSDSEKYILALDIFENELDHEIKADTEQRFQRLLRDEIHPFLQGRLEVKSSSEVKAKIKDYFSLIFMQSGLFYNNRKSLDDSITLVNRKLADVLDEAQITAQQIFPHYYERFKSDGIEHNLYIGQNIAPGLHYHSKVVHKLRYWQLKTICNMELEFRNFRKDLPVDLEIASLIFVYNEKIDIRFRMDEKRFDVDGAYNSYYEIIKKRLDKAHVKDSGERITCPGKITVVYFGMENQREYLDYIGRLQKKGILQSDIEFLKVEDLQGITGLLALRVSLVQ
;
A
#
# COMPACT_ATOMS: atom_id res chain seq x y z
N MET A 1 5.67 -42.25 28.29
CA MET A 1 5.85 -42.79 26.93
C MET A 1 5.24 -41.81 25.96
N ILE A 2 6.07 -41.05 25.27
CA ILE A 2 5.64 -40.21 24.14
C ILE A 2 5.30 -41.21 23.03
N ASN A 3 4.05 -41.21 22.54
CA ASN A 3 3.66 -42.10 21.46
C ASN A 3 4.37 -41.65 20.17
N SER A 4 4.95 -42.60 19.44
CA SER A 4 5.57 -42.39 18.12
C SER A 4 4.68 -41.59 17.14
N ASP A 5 3.35 -41.63 17.31
CA ASP A 5 2.40 -40.89 16.49
C ASP A 5 2.43 -39.36 16.68
N SER A 6 2.86 -38.85 17.84
CA SER A 6 2.94 -37.39 18.06
C SER A 6 4.27 -36.79 17.60
N GLU A 7 5.34 -37.58 17.58
CA GLU A 7 6.68 -37.11 17.19
C GLU A 7 6.73 -36.68 15.72
N LYS A 8 6.01 -37.38 14.84
CA LYS A 8 5.91 -37.00 13.43
C LYS A 8 5.28 -35.61 13.24
N TYR A 9 4.31 -35.23 14.08
CA TYR A 9 3.65 -33.93 14.00
C TYR A 9 4.56 -32.82 14.51
N ILE A 10 5.30 -33.06 15.59
CA ILE A 10 6.30 -32.12 16.08
C ILE A 10 7.35 -31.85 14.99
N LEU A 11 7.93 -32.91 14.41
CA LEU A 11 8.91 -32.78 13.33
C LEU A 11 8.33 -32.04 12.11
N ALA A 12 7.07 -32.31 11.75
CA ALA A 12 6.42 -31.60 10.65
C ALA A 12 6.24 -30.11 10.97
N LEU A 13 5.84 -29.76 12.19
CA LEU A 13 5.70 -28.38 12.64
C LEU A 13 7.06 -27.66 12.65
N ASP A 14 8.14 -28.33 13.10
CA ASP A 14 9.50 -27.78 13.08
C ASP A 14 9.97 -27.44 11.65
N ILE A 15 9.60 -28.27 10.66
CA ILE A 15 9.90 -28.00 9.24
C ILE A 15 9.15 -26.73 8.78
N PHE A 16 7.88 -26.57 9.15
CA PHE A 16 7.10 -25.38 8.77
C PHE A 16 7.58 -24.13 9.49
N GLU A 17 7.98 -24.22 10.76
CA GLU A 17 8.58 -23.11 11.50
C GLU A 17 9.88 -22.64 10.82
N ASN A 18 10.74 -23.59 10.43
CA ASN A 18 11.95 -23.28 9.67
C ASN A 18 11.65 -22.64 8.29
N GLU A 19 10.65 -23.15 7.55
CA GLU A 19 10.20 -22.53 6.30
C GLU A 19 9.70 -21.09 6.51
N LEU A 20 8.98 -20.82 7.61
CA LEU A 20 8.48 -19.47 7.94
C LEU A 20 9.59 -18.50 8.30
N ASP A 21 10.65 -18.97 8.98
CA ASP A 21 11.76 -18.13 9.43
C ASP A 21 12.78 -17.81 8.32
N HIS A 22 12.86 -18.63 7.26
CA HIS A 22 13.90 -18.49 6.22
C HIS A 22 13.35 -18.20 4.83
N GLU A 23 12.59 -19.13 4.24
CA GLU A 23 12.12 -19.00 2.85
C GLU A 23 10.72 -19.59 2.71
N ILE A 24 9.72 -18.71 2.80
CA ILE A 24 8.33 -19.05 2.57
C ILE A 24 8.14 -19.38 1.09
N LYS A 25 7.74 -20.61 0.80
CA LYS A 25 7.41 -21.04 -0.57
C LYS A 25 5.97 -20.65 -0.89
N ALA A 26 5.69 -20.52 -2.19
CA ALA A 26 4.37 -20.14 -2.68
C ALA A 26 3.24 -21.08 -2.22
N ASP A 27 3.56 -22.35 -1.91
CA ASP A 27 2.61 -23.36 -1.46
C ASP A 27 2.68 -23.69 0.04
N THR A 28 3.57 -23.05 0.81
CA THR A 28 3.78 -23.32 2.25
C THR A 28 2.47 -23.20 3.03
N GLU A 29 1.70 -22.14 2.82
CA GLU A 29 0.41 -21.94 3.50
C GLU A 29 -0.57 -23.06 3.17
N GLN A 30 -0.70 -23.44 1.89
CA GLN A 30 -1.62 -24.49 1.47
C GLN A 30 -1.23 -25.86 2.06
N ARG A 31 0.06 -26.18 2.08
CA ARG A 31 0.59 -27.40 2.70
C ARG A 31 0.32 -27.43 4.21
N PHE A 32 0.58 -26.32 4.89
CA PHE A 32 0.36 -26.21 6.33
C PHE A 32 -1.13 -26.35 6.70
N GLN A 33 -2.01 -25.67 5.98
CA GLN A 33 -3.46 -25.79 6.17
C GLN A 33 -3.98 -27.22 5.94
N ARG A 34 -3.40 -27.96 4.98
CA ARG A 34 -3.72 -29.39 4.76
C ARG A 34 -3.24 -30.24 5.94
N LEU A 35 -2.00 -30.06 6.40
CA LEU A 35 -1.49 -30.76 7.59
C LEU A 35 -2.40 -30.55 8.80
N LEU A 36 -2.84 -29.30 9.03
CA LEU A 36 -3.76 -28.97 10.10
C LEU A 36 -5.10 -29.71 9.96
N ARG A 37 -5.78 -29.56 8.81
CA ARG A 37 -7.13 -30.12 8.62
C ARG A 37 -7.16 -31.64 8.49
N ASP A 38 -6.21 -32.20 7.76
CA ASP A 38 -6.27 -33.59 7.31
C ASP A 38 -5.58 -34.54 8.31
N GLU A 39 -4.65 -34.02 9.12
CA GLU A 39 -3.88 -34.85 10.06
C GLU A 39 -3.97 -34.38 11.52
N ILE A 40 -3.66 -33.11 11.82
CA ILE A 40 -3.56 -32.63 13.21
C ILE A 40 -4.95 -32.52 13.86
N HIS A 41 -5.95 -31.93 13.18
CA HIS A 41 -7.29 -31.81 13.75
C HIS A 41 -7.92 -33.19 14.05
N PRO A 42 -7.92 -34.18 13.11
CA PRO A 42 -8.42 -35.51 13.40
C PRO A 42 -7.67 -36.21 14.54
N PHE A 43 -6.33 -36.05 14.59
CA PHE A 43 -5.53 -36.59 15.68
C PHE A 43 -5.93 -36.00 17.04
N LEU A 44 -6.07 -34.68 17.15
CA LEU A 44 -6.47 -34.00 18.38
C LEU A 44 -7.91 -34.35 18.78
N GLN A 45 -8.83 -34.47 17.83
CA GLN A 45 -10.20 -34.93 18.07
C GLN A 45 -10.22 -36.36 18.63
N GLY A 46 -9.48 -37.29 18.03
CA GLY A 46 -9.37 -38.66 18.55
C GLY A 46 -8.80 -38.72 19.97
N ARG A 47 -7.89 -37.80 20.33
CA ARG A 47 -7.36 -37.69 21.70
C ARG A 47 -8.39 -37.22 22.74
N LEU A 48 -9.46 -36.54 22.33
CA LEU A 48 -10.58 -36.20 23.22
C LEU A 48 -11.44 -37.41 23.57
N GLU A 49 -11.58 -38.36 22.65
CA GLU A 49 -12.40 -39.57 22.79
C GLU A 49 -11.71 -40.66 23.64
N VAL A 50 -10.38 -40.73 23.58
CA VAL A 50 -9.57 -41.68 24.37
C VAL A 50 -9.46 -41.23 25.85
N LYS A 51 -9.09 -42.14 26.75
CA LYS A 51 -8.71 -41.84 28.15
C LYS A 51 -7.40 -41.01 28.21
N SER A 52 -7.48 -39.73 27.85
CA SER A 52 -6.46 -38.71 28.10
C SER A 52 -6.75 -37.96 29.41
N SER A 53 -5.73 -37.33 30.00
CA SER A 53 -5.90 -36.55 31.24
C SER A 53 -6.83 -35.35 31.04
N SER A 54 -7.50 -34.91 32.10
CA SER A 54 -8.41 -33.75 32.07
C SER A 54 -7.72 -32.48 31.57
N GLU A 55 -6.45 -32.30 31.92
CA GLU A 55 -5.62 -31.16 31.47
C GLU A 55 -5.40 -31.17 29.96
N VAL A 56 -5.07 -32.32 29.36
CA VAL A 56 -4.86 -32.44 27.92
C VAL A 56 -6.17 -32.17 27.17
N LYS A 57 -7.29 -32.68 27.68
CA LYS A 57 -8.61 -32.41 27.09
C LYS A 57 -8.98 -30.94 27.15
N ALA A 58 -8.62 -30.23 28.22
CA ALA A 58 -8.84 -28.79 28.33
C ALA A 58 -8.04 -28.03 27.25
N LYS A 59 -6.73 -28.29 27.14
CA LYS A 59 -5.86 -27.65 26.13
C LYS A 59 -6.34 -27.88 24.69
N ILE A 60 -6.83 -29.08 24.37
CA ILE A 60 -7.39 -29.38 23.04
C ILE A 60 -8.69 -28.60 22.79
N LYS A 61 -9.57 -28.50 23.79
CA LYS A 61 -10.79 -27.68 23.66
C LYS A 61 -10.47 -26.21 23.46
N ASP A 62 -9.50 -25.68 24.21
CA ASP A 62 -9.05 -24.29 24.07
C ASP A 62 -8.50 -24.05 22.65
N TYR A 63 -7.69 -24.96 22.12
CA TYR A 63 -7.21 -24.91 20.74
C TYR A 63 -8.35 -24.82 19.71
N PHE A 64 -9.35 -25.71 19.80
CA PHE A 64 -10.48 -25.70 18.86
C PHE A 64 -11.41 -24.50 19.05
N SER A 65 -11.43 -23.86 20.22
CA SER A 65 -12.19 -22.63 20.45
C SER A 65 -11.67 -21.43 19.64
N LEU A 66 -10.39 -21.47 19.24
CA LEU A 66 -9.74 -20.44 18.43
C LEU A 66 -9.93 -20.66 16.92
N ILE A 67 -10.43 -21.83 16.50
CA ILE A 67 -10.62 -22.18 15.10
C ILE A 67 -11.95 -21.63 14.60
N PHE A 68 -11.93 -21.01 13.42
CA PHE A 68 -13.14 -20.50 12.80
C PHE A 68 -13.95 -21.64 12.17
N MET A 69 -15.17 -21.87 12.67
CA MET A 69 -15.97 -23.04 12.29
C MET A 69 -16.25 -23.18 10.78
N GLN A 70 -16.28 -22.07 10.03
CA GLN A 70 -16.59 -22.09 8.60
C GLN A 70 -15.41 -22.53 7.74
N SER A 71 -14.17 -22.17 8.13
CA SER A 71 -12.95 -22.52 7.38
C SER A 71 -12.20 -23.71 7.99
N GLY A 72 -12.50 -24.05 9.25
CA GLY A 72 -11.75 -25.02 10.04
C GLY A 72 -10.31 -24.59 10.29
N LEU A 73 -10.00 -23.29 10.21
CA LEU A 73 -8.64 -22.74 10.33
C LEU A 73 -8.61 -21.48 11.21
N PHE A 74 -7.41 -21.06 11.59
CA PHE A 74 -7.16 -19.80 12.27
C PHE A 74 -7.32 -18.63 11.29
N TYR A 75 -8.26 -17.72 11.56
CA TYR A 75 -8.52 -16.56 10.70
C TYR A 75 -8.38 -15.21 11.41
N ASN A 76 -8.25 -15.19 12.74
CA ASN A 76 -8.30 -13.95 13.53
C ASN A 76 -7.23 -12.93 13.12
N ASN A 77 -5.96 -13.34 12.98
CA ASN A 77 -4.89 -12.41 12.62
C ASN A 77 -5.04 -11.87 11.20
N ARG A 78 -5.46 -12.72 10.25
CA ARG A 78 -5.72 -12.31 8.87
C ARG A 78 -6.89 -11.33 8.82
N LYS A 79 -7.96 -11.62 9.55
CA LYS A 79 -9.11 -10.73 9.68
C LYS A 79 -8.70 -9.38 10.27
N SER A 80 -7.93 -9.36 11.36
CA SER A 80 -7.45 -8.11 11.96
C SER A 80 -6.61 -7.27 10.98
N LEU A 81 -5.79 -7.91 10.14
CA LEU A 81 -5.04 -7.24 9.08
C LEU A 81 -5.97 -6.68 7.99
N ASP A 82 -6.88 -7.49 7.47
CA ASP A 82 -7.83 -7.09 6.42
C ASP A 82 -8.75 -5.95 6.91
N ASP A 83 -9.20 -6.02 8.17
CA ASP A 83 -9.99 -4.98 8.84
C ASP A 83 -9.18 -3.67 8.98
N SER A 84 -7.90 -3.77 9.38
CA SER A 84 -7.00 -2.62 9.49
C SER A 84 -6.78 -1.93 8.12
N ILE A 85 -6.45 -2.70 7.08
CA ILE A 85 -6.27 -2.19 5.70
C ILE A 85 -7.56 -1.51 5.21
N THR A 86 -8.70 -2.17 5.42
CA THR A 86 -10.00 -1.64 4.99
C THR A 86 -10.30 -0.29 5.66
N LEU A 87 -9.99 -0.18 6.95
CA LEU A 87 -10.24 1.00 7.76
C LEU A 87 -9.31 2.16 7.39
N VAL A 88 -8.02 1.89 7.19
CA VAL A 88 -7.04 2.86 6.67
C VAL A 88 -7.48 3.38 5.31
N ASN A 89 -7.78 2.48 4.37
CA ASN A 89 -8.18 2.87 3.02
C ASN A 89 -9.53 3.59 2.98
N ARG A 90 -10.40 3.38 3.96
CA ARG A 90 -11.63 4.17 4.08
C ARG A 90 -11.33 5.57 4.59
N LYS A 91 -10.59 5.69 5.68
CA LYS A 91 -10.25 6.97 6.30
C LYS A 91 -9.50 7.89 5.33
N LEU A 92 -8.49 7.35 4.64
CA LEU A 92 -7.71 8.10 3.66
C LEU A 92 -8.54 8.47 2.41
N ALA A 93 -9.46 7.61 1.98
CA ALA A 93 -10.37 7.89 0.89
C ALA A 93 -11.31 9.06 1.21
N ASP A 94 -11.87 9.09 2.42
CA ASP A 94 -12.75 10.15 2.88
C ASP A 94 -12.02 11.50 2.92
N VAL A 95 -10.79 11.54 3.46
CA VAL A 95 -9.94 12.76 3.47
C VAL A 95 -9.67 13.27 2.06
N LEU A 96 -9.39 12.35 1.12
CA LEU A 96 -9.09 12.71 -0.27
C LEU A 96 -10.35 13.21 -1.01
N ASP A 97 -11.51 12.58 -0.79
CA ASP A 97 -12.78 12.99 -1.40
C ASP A 97 -13.22 14.39 -0.92
N GLU A 98 -13.06 14.68 0.37
CA GLU A 98 -13.30 16.02 0.92
C GLU A 98 -12.34 17.07 0.35
N ALA A 99 -11.04 16.76 0.31
CA ALA A 99 -10.03 17.66 -0.26
C ALA A 99 -10.29 17.93 -1.76
N GLN A 100 -10.80 16.94 -2.48
CA GLN A 100 -11.08 17.01 -3.91
C GLN A 100 -12.20 18.01 -4.24
N ILE A 101 -13.20 18.19 -3.39
CA ILE A 101 -14.21 19.24 -3.62
C ILE A 101 -13.54 20.62 -3.77
N THR A 102 -12.45 20.86 -3.03
CA THR A 102 -11.67 22.11 -3.12
C THR A 102 -10.82 22.16 -4.39
N ALA A 103 -10.23 21.04 -4.82
CA ALA A 103 -9.44 21.00 -6.06
C ALA A 103 -10.29 21.20 -7.31
N GLN A 104 -11.54 20.72 -7.35
CA GLN A 104 -12.45 20.98 -8.47
C GLN A 104 -12.73 22.47 -8.67
N GLN A 105 -12.65 23.29 -7.61
CA GLN A 105 -12.77 24.75 -7.70
C GLN A 105 -11.52 25.41 -8.29
N ILE A 106 -10.35 24.76 -8.23
CA ILE A 106 -9.12 25.28 -8.85
C ILE A 106 -9.22 25.18 -10.37
N PHE A 107 -9.63 24.01 -10.87
CA PHE A 107 -9.93 23.77 -12.28
C PHE A 107 -10.73 22.47 -12.41
N PRO A 108 -11.84 22.44 -13.18
CA PRO A 108 -12.60 21.21 -13.41
C PRO A 108 -11.74 20.13 -14.05
N HIS A 109 -11.73 18.95 -13.46
CA HIS A 109 -10.87 17.85 -13.88
C HIS A 109 -11.53 16.48 -13.72
N TYR A 110 -11.04 15.51 -14.47
CA TYR A 110 -11.47 14.12 -14.31
C TYR A 110 -10.72 13.47 -13.13
N TYR A 111 -11.55 13.15 -12.14
CA TYR A 111 -11.35 12.39 -10.91
C TYR A 111 -11.10 10.90 -11.07
N GLU A 112 -9.88 10.37 -11.07
CA GLU A 112 -9.68 8.92 -11.02
C GLU A 112 -9.04 8.46 -9.71
N ARG A 113 -9.65 7.47 -9.05
CA ARG A 113 -9.15 6.86 -7.82
C ARG A 113 -9.18 5.34 -7.92
N PHE A 114 -8.08 4.71 -7.56
CA PHE A 114 -7.96 3.25 -7.43
C PHE A 114 -7.76 2.87 -5.97
N LYS A 115 -8.46 1.82 -5.54
CA LYS A 115 -8.34 1.24 -4.20
C LYS A 115 -7.93 -0.22 -4.34
N SER A 116 -6.81 -0.57 -3.72
CA SER A 116 -6.32 -1.93 -3.56
C SER A 116 -6.05 -2.18 -2.07
N ASP A 117 -4.86 -2.66 -1.74
CA ASP A 117 -4.19 -2.56 -0.44
C ASP A 117 -3.82 -1.11 -0.06
N GLY A 118 -3.74 -0.19 -1.02
CA GLY A 118 -3.57 1.26 -0.79
C GLY A 118 -4.57 2.13 -1.56
N ILE A 119 -4.31 3.44 -1.58
CA ILE A 119 -5.08 4.42 -2.36
C ILE A 119 -4.17 5.11 -3.37
N GLU A 120 -4.57 5.07 -4.62
CA GLU A 120 -3.95 5.81 -5.71
C GLU A 120 -4.97 6.76 -6.33
N HIS A 121 -4.55 7.92 -6.81
CA HIS A 121 -5.41 8.82 -7.56
C HIS A 121 -4.66 9.59 -8.66
N ASN A 122 -5.36 9.87 -9.75
CA ASN A 122 -4.88 10.65 -10.88
C ASN A 122 -5.83 11.81 -11.17
N LEU A 123 -5.25 12.97 -11.52
CA LEU A 123 -6.00 14.13 -11.98
C LEU A 123 -5.73 14.33 -13.46
N TYR A 124 -6.75 14.17 -14.30
CA TYR A 124 -6.64 14.53 -15.70
C TYR A 124 -7.22 15.92 -15.90
N ILE A 125 -6.41 16.85 -16.39
CA ILE A 125 -6.78 18.25 -16.58
C ILE A 125 -6.47 18.70 -18.01
N GLY A 126 -7.26 19.63 -18.53
CA GLY A 126 -6.96 20.25 -19.83
C GLY A 126 -8.20 20.80 -20.51
N GLN A 127 -7.98 21.46 -21.65
CA GLN A 127 -9.05 22.07 -22.44
C GLN A 127 -10.11 21.05 -22.88
N ASN A 128 -9.72 19.81 -23.17
CA ASN A 128 -10.66 18.76 -23.58
C ASN A 128 -11.61 18.32 -22.46
N ILE A 129 -11.23 18.52 -21.20
CA ILE A 129 -12.04 18.17 -20.02
C ILE A 129 -12.91 19.35 -19.62
N ALA A 130 -12.39 20.58 -19.72
CA ALA A 130 -13.13 21.81 -19.46
C ALA A 130 -13.08 22.78 -20.66
N PRO A 131 -13.83 22.51 -21.75
CA PRO A 131 -13.73 23.30 -22.99
C PRO A 131 -14.09 24.78 -22.83
N GLY A 132 -14.94 25.11 -21.85
CA GLY A 132 -15.37 26.48 -21.57
C GLY A 132 -14.38 27.32 -20.76
N LEU A 133 -13.26 26.75 -20.30
CA LEU A 133 -12.28 27.45 -19.46
C LEU A 133 -10.92 27.49 -20.15
N HIS A 134 -10.21 28.61 -20.06
CA HIS A 134 -8.85 28.68 -20.60
C HIS A 134 -7.84 28.01 -19.67
N TYR A 135 -7.16 27.01 -20.23
CA TYR A 135 -6.06 26.33 -19.55
C TYR A 135 -4.75 27.13 -19.64
N HIS A 136 -4.06 27.25 -18.51
CA HIS A 136 -2.71 27.83 -18.41
C HIS A 136 -1.85 27.01 -17.43
N SER A 137 -0.52 26.99 -17.62
CA SER A 137 0.41 26.21 -16.77
C SER A 137 0.30 26.51 -15.28
N LYS A 138 -0.08 27.74 -14.89
CA LYS A 138 -0.35 28.13 -13.49
C LYS A 138 -1.41 27.27 -12.81
N VAL A 139 -2.34 26.69 -13.57
CA VAL A 139 -3.38 25.78 -13.04
C VAL A 139 -2.75 24.48 -12.55
N VAL A 140 -1.88 23.86 -13.37
CA VAL A 140 -1.14 22.65 -12.99
C VAL A 140 -0.37 22.86 -11.69
N HIS A 141 0.35 23.99 -11.60
CA HIS A 141 1.13 24.33 -10.42
C HIS A 141 0.27 24.44 -9.15
N LYS A 142 -0.94 25.01 -9.26
CA LYS A 142 -1.88 25.06 -8.13
C LYS A 142 -2.36 23.68 -7.72
N LEU A 143 -2.70 22.82 -8.69
CA LEU A 143 -3.15 21.46 -8.42
C LEU A 143 -2.05 20.56 -7.86
N ARG A 144 -0.81 20.67 -8.35
CA ARG A 144 0.36 19.95 -7.79
C ARG A 144 0.65 20.38 -6.36
N TYR A 145 0.65 21.68 -6.09
CA TYR A 145 0.78 22.18 -4.72
C TYR A 145 -0.35 21.66 -3.82
N TRP A 146 -1.59 21.66 -4.31
CA TRP A 146 -2.72 21.07 -3.61
C TRP A 146 -2.53 19.56 -3.35
N GLN A 147 -2.05 18.80 -4.34
CA GLN A 147 -1.84 17.36 -4.22
C GLN A 147 -0.79 17.04 -3.16
N LEU A 148 0.37 17.71 -3.22
CA LEU A 148 1.42 17.56 -2.20
C LEU A 148 0.90 17.91 -0.81
N LYS A 149 0.18 19.03 -0.66
CA LYS A 149 -0.41 19.43 0.61
C LYS A 149 -1.43 18.39 1.12
N THR A 150 -2.24 17.84 0.23
CA THR A 150 -3.28 16.85 0.57
C THR A 150 -2.65 15.56 1.06
N ILE A 151 -1.60 15.09 0.38
CA ILE A 151 -0.86 13.89 0.81
C ILE A 151 -0.18 14.11 2.17
N CYS A 152 0.39 15.30 2.43
CA CYS A 152 0.90 15.62 3.77
C CYS A 152 -0.19 15.57 4.84
N ASN A 153 -1.40 16.05 4.52
CA ASN A 153 -2.54 15.99 5.42
C ASN A 153 -3.02 14.55 5.65
N MET A 154 -3.02 13.71 4.62
CA MET A 154 -3.36 12.29 4.71
C MET A 154 -2.42 11.54 5.64
N GLU A 155 -1.11 11.77 5.55
CA GLU A 155 -0.11 11.21 6.47
C GLU A 155 -0.34 11.65 7.93
N LEU A 156 -0.68 12.93 8.13
CA LEU A 156 -0.98 13.46 9.46
C LEU A 156 -2.26 12.83 10.05
N GLU A 157 -3.33 12.73 9.26
CA GLU A 157 -4.58 12.08 9.65
C GLU A 157 -4.37 10.60 9.96
N PHE A 158 -3.60 9.90 9.12
CA PHE A 158 -3.23 8.51 9.37
C PHE A 158 -2.50 8.35 10.69
N ARG A 159 -1.51 9.21 10.98
CA ARG A 159 -0.74 9.16 12.22
C ARG A 159 -1.63 9.31 13.47
N ASN A 160 -2.64 10.16 13.41
CA ASN A 160 -3.58 10.34 14.51
C ASN A 160 -4.46 9.09 14.71
N PHE A 161 -4.86 8.47 13.61
CA PHE A 161 -5.74 7.30 13.60
C PHE A 161 -5.03 5.96 13.81
N ARG A 162 -3.71 5.89 13.57
CA ARG A 162 -2.89 4.66 13.65
C ARG A 162 -3.08 3.89 14.96
N LYS A 163 -3.31 4.59 16.07
CA LYS A 163 -3.49 4.00 17.41
C LYS A 163 -4.77 3.17 17.55
N ASP A 164 -5.74 3.38 16.68
CA ASP A 164 -7.05 2.71 16.73
C ASP A 164 -7.08 1.45 15.83
N LEU A 165 -5.97 1.11 15.17
CA LEU A 165 -5.88 -0.04 14.29
C LEU A 165 -5.72 -1.36 15.06
N PRO A 166 -6.45 -2.43 14.67
CA PRO A 166 -6.22 -3.77 15.21
C PRO A 166 -4.80 -4.30 15.01
N VAL A 167 -4.16 -3.92 13.90
CA VAL A 167 -2.77 -4.24 13.57
C VAL A 167 -2.03 -2.94 13.30
N ASP A 168 -0.85 -2.80 13.88
CA ASP A 168 -0.02 -1.63 13.65
C ASP A 168 0.48 -1.63 12.19
N LEU A 169 0.04 -0.65 11.42
CA LEU A 169 0.38 -0.48 10.02
C LEU A 169 1.17 0.80 9.82
N GLU A 170 1.93 0.83 8.72
CA GLU A 170 2.62 2.02 8.24
C GLU A 170 2.24 2.29 6.79
N ILE A 171 2.18 3.57 6.43
CA ILE A 171 1.98 3.99 5.05
C ILE A 171 3.24 4.69 4.57
N ALA A 172 3.49 4.64 3.27
CA ALA A 172 4.56 5.38 2.63
C ALA A 172 4.00 6.10 1.40
N SER A 173 4.14 7.43 1.37
CA SER A 173 3.53 8.27 0.35
C SER A 173 4.47 8.57 -0.81
N LEU A 174 3.96 8.41 -2.04
CA LEU A 174 4.69 8.70 -3.27
C LEU A 174 3.87 9.60 -4.21
N ILE A 175 4.53 10.60 -4.78
CA ILE A 175 4.01 11.44 -5.86
C ILE A 175 4.87 11.22 -7.09
N PHE A 176 4.27 10.79 -8.19
CA PHE A 176 4.97 10.71 -9.47
C PHE A 176 4.60 11.91 -10.35
N VAL A 177 5.58 12.75 -10.63
CA VAL A 177 5.41 13.96 -11.42
C VAL A 177 5.61 13.62 -12.89
N TYR A 178 4.50 13.59 -13.62
CA TYR A 178 4.48 13.36 -15.05
C TYR A 178 4.06 14.63 -15.80
N ASN A 179 4.89 15.07 -16.75
CA ASN A 179 4.70 16.33 -17.49
C ASN A 179 4.19 16.12 -18.92
N GLU A 180 4.24 14.88 -19.42
CA GLU A 180 3.80 14.60 -20.78
C GLU A 180 2.28 14.57 -20.87
N LYS A 181 1.76 15.02 -22.01
CA LYS A 181 0.33 14.93 -22.29
C LYS A 181 -0.05 13.46 -22.44
N ILE A 182 -1.10 13.06 -21.74
CA ILE A 182 -1.67 11.72 -21.83
C ILE A 182 -3.00 11.83 -22.57
N ASP A 183 -3.20 10.98 -23.55
CA ASP A 183 -4.49 10.79 -24.20
C ASP A 183 -5.30 9.76 -23.40
N ILE A 184 -6.54 10.11 -23.09
CA ILE A 184 -7.48 9.22 -22.42
C ILE A 184 -8.70 9.00 -23.32
N ARG A 185 -9.20 7.76 -23.33
CA ARG A 185 -10.41 7.40 -24.07
C ARG A 185 -11.44 6.79 -23.14
N PHE A 186 -12.72 7.07 -23.38
CA PHE A 186 -13.79 6.43 -22.63
C PHE A 186 -14.07 5.04 -23.20
N ARG A 187 -13.91 4.01 -22.39
CA ARG A 187 -14.23 2.63 -22.74
C ARG A 187 -15.68 2.33 -22.35
N MET A 188 -16.54 2.16 -23.35
CA MET A 188 -17.99 2.00 -23.15
C MET A 188 -18.38 0.71 -22.40
N ASP A 189 -17.62 -0.36 -22.62
CA ASP A 189 -17.72 -1.65 -21.95
C ASP A 189 -17.42 -1.54 -20.45
N GLU A 190 -16.34 -0.83 -20.12
CA GLU A 190 -15.86 -0.70 -18.74
C GLU A 190 -16.40 0.54 -18.01
N LYS A 191 -17.09 1.43 -18.75
CA LYS A 191 -17.64 2.71 -18.28
C LYS A 191 -16.62 3.57 -17.53
N ARG A 192 -15.35 3.53 -17.95
CA ARG A 192 -14.25 4.29 -17.38
C ARG A 192 -13.36 4.87 -18.47
N PHE A 193 -12.63 5.92 -18.13
CA PHE A 193 -11.53 6.36 -18.97
C PHE A 193 -10.36 5.39 -18.80
N ASP A 194 -9.69 5.12 -19.91
CA ASP A 194 -8.47 4.33 -19.94
C ASP A 194 -7.44 5.10 -20.74
N VAL A 195 -6.18 4.87 -20.41
CA VAL A 195 -5.04 5.52 -21.04
C VAL A 195 -4.90 4.99 -22.47
N ASP A 196 -4.98 5.87 -23.47
CA ASP A 196 -5.02 5.47 -24.88
C ASP A 196 -3.62 5.42 -25.51
N GLY A 197 -3.34 4.39 -26.30
CA GLY A 197 -2.11 4.27 -27.09
C GLY A 197 -0.88 3.67 -26.37
N ALA A 198 0.01 3.08 -27.17
CA ALA A 198 1.20 2.37 -26.70
C ALA A 198 2.21 3.26 -25.96
N TYR A 199 2.30 4.54 -26.32
CA TYR A 199 3.19 5.49 -25.63
C TYR A 199 2.72 5.79 -24.21
N ASN A 200 1.41 5.81 -23.97
CA ASN A 200 0.88 6.08 -22.64
C ASN A 200 0.82 4.81 -21.77
N SER A 201 0.95 3.61 -22.34
CA SER A 201 1.14 2.37 -21.56
C SER A 201 2.42 2.40 -20.71
N TYR A 202 3.44 3.18 -21.12
CA TYR A 202 4.65 3.38 -20.31
C TYR A 202 4.34 4.03 -18.97
N TYR A 203 3.38 4.94 -18.90
CA TYR A 203 2.98 5.61 -17.65
C TYR A 203 2.50 4.60 -16.59
N GLU A 204 1.61 3.69 -16.99
CA GLU A 204 1.09 2.64 -16.10
C GLU A 204 2.16 1.62 -15.69
N ILE A 205 3.11 1.31 -16.59
CA ILE A 205 4.24 0.44 -16.29
C ILE A 205 5.19 1.10 -15.27
N ILE A 206 5.47 2.40 -15.41
CA ILE A 206 6.33 3.15 -14.49
C ILE A 206 5.73 3.13 -13.08
N LYS A 207 4.44 3.46 -12.96
CA LYS A 207 3.74 3.49 -11.66
C LYS A 207 3.86 2.17 -10.90
N LYS A 208 3.59 1.04 -11.56
CA LYS A 208 3.69 -0.30 -10.96
C LYS A 208 5.10 -0.67 -10.51
N ARG A 209 6.12 -0.09 -11.13
CA ARG A 209 7.52 -0.37 -10.81
C ARG A 209 8.07 0.57 -9.75
N LEU A 210 7.62 1.83 -9.72
CA LEU A 210 8.02 2.81 -8.71
C LEU A 210 7.65 2.37 -7.28
N ASP A 211 6.52 1.67 -7.13
CA ASP A 211 6.08 1.12 -5.84
C ASP A 211 7.14 0.22 -5.16
N LYS A 212 7.94 -0.48 -5.98
CA LYS A 212 8.97 -1.42 -5.51
C LYS A 212 10.39 -0.95 -5.80
N ALA A 213 10.55 0.30 -6.22
CA ALA A 213 11.84 0.82 -6.63
C ALA A 213 12.74 1.13 -5.42
N HIS A 214 14.03 0.90 -5.61
CA HIS A 214 15.08 1.20 -4.66
C HIS A 214 15.86 2.44 -5.04
N VAL A 215 16.54 3.02 -4.05
CA VAL A 215 17.56 4.03 -4.29
C VAL A 215 18.71 3.37 -5.05
N LYS A 216 19.20 4.05 -6.10
CA LYS A 216 20.27 3.54 -6.94
C LYS A 216 21.49 3.15 -6.09
N ASP A 217 22.04 1.97 -6.38
CA ASP A 217 23.18 1.37 -5.68
C ASP A 217 22.93 1.07 -4.18
N SER A 218 21.66 0.93 -3.77
CA SER A 218 21.23 0.60 -2.41
C SER A 218 20.08 -0.42 -2.40
N GLY A 219 19.92 -1.15 -1.30
CA GLY A 219 18.76 -2.01 -1.03
C GLY A 219 17.59 -1.27 -0.36
N GLU A 220 17.71 0.04 -0.18
CA GLU A 220 16.70 0.86 0.47
C GLU A 220 15.60 1.27 -0.53
N ARG A 221 14.32 1.13 -0.16
CA ARG A 221 13.20 1.63 -0.98
C ARG A 221 13.21 3.16 -1.07
N ILE A 222 12.78 3.68 -2.21
CA ILE A 222 12.64 5.14 -2.40
C ILE A 222 11.56 5.75 -1.51
N THR A 223 10.55 4.97 -1.13
CA THR A 223 9.48 5.35 -0.21
C THR A 223 9.84 4.94 1.21
N CYS A 224 9.54 5.80 2.18
CA CYS A 224 9.81 5.54 3.60
C CYS A 224 8.63 6.05 4.44
N PRO A 225 8.15 5.28 5.44
CA PRO A 225 7.12 5.76 6.36
C PRO A 225 7.49 7.07 7.05
N GLY A 226 6.51 7.97 7.19
CA GLY A 226 6.73 9.30 7.78
C GLY A 226 7.49 10.29 6.90
N LYS A 227 7.78 9.92 5.63
CA LYS A 227 8.37 10.79 4.62
C LYS A 227 7.49 10.83 3.37
N ILE A 228 7.56 11.96 2.66
CA ILE A 228 6.96 12.11 1.34
C ILE A 228 8.04 11.95 0.28
N THR A 229 7.83 11.03 -0.66
CA THR A 229 8.71 10.86 -1.82
C THR A 229 8.07 11.46 -3.06
N VAL A 230 8.80 12.33 -3.77
CA VAL A 230 8.38 12.93 -5.04
C VAL A 230 9.34 12.48 -6.13
N VAL A 231 8.85 11.72 -7.10
CA VAL A 231 9.63 11.17 -8.22
C VAL A 231 9.38 12.00 -9.48
N TYR A 232 10.44 12.31 -10.23
CA TYR A 232 10.37 13.15 -11.43
C TYR A 232 11.51 12.85 -12.42
N PHE A 233 11.37 13.33 -13.66
CA PHE A 233 12.39 13.20 -14.71
C PHE A 233 13.29 14.44 -14.83
N GLY A 234 12.70 15.63 -14.89
CA GLY A 234 13.41 16.87 -15.23
C GLY A 234 13.74 17.79 -14.04
N MET A 235 14.83 18.53 -14.17
CA MET A 235 15.29 19.50 -13.16
C MET A 235 14.33 20.67 -12.94
N GLU A 236 13.48 20.97 -13.92
CA GLU A 236 12.39 21.93 -13.78
C GLU A 236 11.38 21.50 -12.72
N ASN A 237 11.03 20.21 -12.66
CA ASN A 237 10.14 19.67 -11.63
C ASN A 237 10.79 19.68 -10.26
N GLN A 238 12.10 19.43 -10.19
CA GLN A 238 12.85 19.57 -8.95
C GLN A 238 12.71 20.97 -8.37
N ARG A 239 12.95 22.01 -9.19
CA ARG A 239 12.84 23.41 -8.75
C ARG A 239 11.42 23.76 -8.31
N GLU A 240 10.43 23.30 -9.07
CA GLU A 240 9.01 23.47 -8.75
C GLU A 240 8.65 22.86 -7.39
N TYR A 241 9.00 21.59 -7.16
CA TYR A 241 8.68 20.90 -5.91
C TYR A 241 9.50 21.40 -4.73
N LEU A 242 10.74 21.87 -4.94
CA LEU A 242 11.50 22.54 -3.88
C LEU A 242 10.82 23.83 -3.40
N ASP A 243 10.20 24.62 -4.29
CA ASP A 243 9.39 25.78 -3.87
C ASP A 243 8.17 25.32 -3.05
N TYR A 244 7.48 24.27 -3.50
CA TYR A 244 6.31 23.74 -2.79
C TYR A 244 6.66 23.22 -1.40
N ILE A 245 7.73 22.44 -1.30
CA ILE A 245 8.26 21.92 -0.04
C ILE A 245 8.68 23.10 0.85
N GLY A 246 9.40 24.09 0.34
CA GLY A 246 9.79 25.28 1.10
C GLY A 246 8.60 26.06 1.67
N ARG A 247 7.49 26.14 0.92
CA ARG A 247 6.24 26.75 1.41
C ARG A 247 5.57 25.93 2.50
N LEU A 248 5.69 24.61 2.48
CA LEU A 248 5.14 23.72 3.52
C LEU A 248 6.04 23.64 4.76
N GLN A 249 7.36 23.73 4.59
CA GLN A 249 8.34 23.88 5.69
C GLN A 249 8.08 25.16 6.49
N LYS A 250 7.86 26.30 5.81
CA LYS A 250 7.49 27.57 6.47
C LYS A 250 6.18 27.49 7.25
N LYS A 251 5.32 26.53 6.92
CA LYS A 251 4.05 26.26 7.64
C LYS A 251 4.21 25.23 8.76
N GLY A 252 5.40 24.69 8.97
CA GLY A 252 5.66 23.66 9.98
C GLY A 252 5.04 22.30 9.64
N ILE A 253 4.80 22.01 8.35
CA ILE A 253 4.23 20.71 7.92
C ILE A 253 5.34 19.71 7.56
N LEU A 254 6.39 20.19 6.89
CA LEU A 254 7.55 19.40 6.48
C LEU A 254 8.81 19.86 7.21
N GLN A 255 9.73 18.94 7.46
CA GLN A 255 11.04 19.21 8.04
C GLN A 255 12.02 19.76 6.99
N SER A 256 13.15 20.32 7.45
CA SER A 256 14.21 20.88 6.61
C SER A 256 15.20 19.84 6.07
N ASP A 257 14.87 18.55 6.11
CA ASP A 257 15.74 17.41 5.81
C ASP A 257 15.49 16.84 4.40
N ILE A 258 15.65 17.68 3.39
CA ILE A 258 15.43 17.26 2.00
C ILE A 258 16.56 16.35 1.52
N GLU A 259 16.21 15.13 1.14
CA GLU A 259 17.11 14.15 0.52
C GLU A 259 16.92 14.16 -1.00
N PHE A 260 18.04 14.15 -1.73
CA PHE A 260 18.07 14.03 -3.19
C PHE A 260 18.51 12.63 -3.55
N LEU A 261 17.63 11.85 -4.16
CA LEU A 261 17.82 10.45 -4.45
C LEU A 261 17.85 10.22 -5.96
N LYS A 262 18.62 9.22 -6.38
CA LYS A 262 18.53 8.63 -7.72
C LYS A 262 17.72 7.35 -7.60
N VAL A 263 16.74 7.17 -8.47
CA VAL A 263 15.96 5.93 -8.52
C VAL A 263 16.77 4.89 -9.30
N GLU A 264 16.67 3.62 -8.92
CA GLU A 264 17.26 2.53 -9.69
C GLU A 264 16.73 2.50 -11.14
N ASP A 265 17.52 1.93 -12.04
CA ASP A 265 17.14 1.83 -13.44
C ASP A 265 16.02 0.79 -13.59
N LEU A 266 14.83 1.24 -13.95
CA LEU A 266 13.66 0.39 -14.18
C LEU A 266 13.71 -0.12 -15.63
N GLN A 267 13.13 -1.29 -15.90
CA GLN A 267 13.24 -1.93 -17.21
C GLN A 267 12.67 -1.07 -18.37
N GLY A 268 13.52 -0.31 -19.06
CA GLY A 268 13.11 0.62 -20.12
C GLY A 268 12.82 2.05 -19.66
N ILE A 269 13.11 2.40 -18.40
CA ILE A 269 13.11 3.78 -17.89
C ILE A 269 14.37 4.01 -17.06
N THR A 270 15.18 4.98 -17.45
CA THR A 270 16.42 5.35 -16.75
C THR A 270 16.43 6.84 -16.43
N GLY A 271 17.23 7.22 -15.43
CA GLY A 271 17.44 8.63 -15.09
C GLY A 271 16.33 9.29 -14.25
N LEU A 272 15.48 8.49 -13.60
CA LEU A 272 14.52 9.00 -12.63
C LEU A 272 15.23 9.52 -11.36
N LEU A 273 14.77 10.67 -10.89
CA LEU A 273 15.23 11.30 -9.66
C LEU A 273 14.08 11.37 -8.66
N ALA A 274 14.41 11.44 -7.38
CA ALA A 274 13.43 11.62 -6.33
C ALA A 274 13.88 12.62 -5.27
N LEU A 275 12.93 13.38 -4.74
CA LEU A 275 13.06 14.15 -3.51
C LEU A 275 12.38 13.36 -2.41
N ARG A 276 13.00 13.26 -1.24
CA ARG A 276 12.38 12.68 -0.06
C ARG A 276 12.51 13.66 1.11
N VAL A 277 11.45 13.86 1.87
CA VAL A 277 11.39 14.85 2.95
C VAL A 277 10.50 14.35 4.08
N SER A 278 10.91 14.58 5.33
CA SER A 278 10.15 14.13 6.50
C SER A 278 9.00 15.06 6.83
N LEU A 279 7.91 14.50 7.36
CA LEU A 279 6.86 15.29 8.01
C LEU A 279 7.33 15.78 9.38
N VAL A 280 6.85 16.95 9.81
CA VAL A 280 7.07 17.42 11.18
C VAL A 280 6.34 16.49 12.15
N GLN A 281 7.08 16.05 13.19
CA GLN A 281 6.54 15.18 14.23
C GLN A 281 5.59 15.97 15.15
#